data_AF-A0AAT9WH27-F1
#
_entry.id   AF-A0AAT9WH27-F1
#
_cell.length_a   1.000
_cell.length_b   1.000
_cell.length_c   1.000
_cell.angle_alpha   90.00
_cell.angle_beta   90.00
_cell.angle_gamma   90.00
#
_symmetry.space_group_name_H-M   'P 1'
#
loop_
_entity.id
_entity.type
_entity.pdbx_description
1 polymer ?
#
loop_
_entity_poly.entity_id
_entity_poly.type
_entity_poly.pdbx_seq_one_letter_code
_entity_poly.pdbx_strand_id
1 'polypeptide(L)' 'MTYEEYLDEVTTLIAEKYNLSDAAAIDLVVKAQDAEFFVPHDQDDKLRTLDNAHKDAKTIYQARQKK' A
#
# COMPACT_ATOMS: atom_id res chain seq x y z
N MET A 1 3.00 8.03 10.71
CA MET A 1 2.85 8.90 9.52
C MET A 1 1.41 9.39 9.45
N THR A 2 1.11 10.43 8.67
CA THR A 2 -0.27 10.73 8.27
C THR A 2 -0.81 9.62 7.35
N TYR A 3 -2.12 9.60 7.11
CA TYR A 3 -2.74 8.61 6.23
C TYR A 3 -2.20 8.73 4.80
N GLU A 4 -2.15 9.95 4.25
CA GLU A 4 -1.64 10.19 2.90
C GLU A 4 -0.15 9.84 2.76
N GLU A 5 0.69 10.25 3.71
CA GLU A 5 2.12 9.87 3.71
C GLU A 5 2.29 8.34 3.77
N TYR A 6 1.41 7.64 4.49
CA TYR A 6 1.46 6.19 4.57
C TYR A 6 1.09 5.53 3.23
N LEU A 7 0.07 6.04 2.54
CA LEU A 7 -0.33 5.54 1.23
C LEU A 7 0.72 5.81 0.15
N ASP A 8 1.34 6.99 0.19
CA ASP A 8 2.45 7.35 -0.69
C ASP A 8 3.67 6.46 -0.45
N GLU A 9 4.01 6.19 0.82
CA GLU A 9 5.07 5.26 1.19
C GLU A 9 4.79 3.84 0.69
N VAL A 10 3.58 3.31 0.91
CA VAL A 10 3.19 1.99 0.38
C VAL A 10 3.31 1.95 -1.14
N THR A 11 2.88 3.00 -1.83
CA THR A 11 2.97 3.13 -3.29
C THR A 11 4.43 3.10 -3.77
N THR A 12 5.28 3.92 -3.15
CA THR A 12 6.72 3.99 -3.43
C THR A 12 7.38 2.63 -3.23
N LEU A 13 7.09 1.97 -2.11
CA LEU A 13 7.62 0.65 -1.80
C LEU A 13 7.18 -0.42 -2.81
N ILE A 14 5.96 -0.34 -3.34
CA ILE A 14 5.48 -1.25 -4.40
C ILE A 14 6.25 -0.99 -5.70
N ALA A 15 6.40 0.27 -6.10
CA ALA A 15 7.11 0.65 -7.33
C ALA A 15 8.57 0.18 -7.28
N GLU A 16 9.28 0.51 -6.20
CA GLU A 16 10.71 0.23 -6.04
C GLU A 16 11.00 -1.27 -5.83
N LYS A 17 10.29 -1.95 -4.92
CA LYS A 17 10.61 -3.35 -4.59
C LYS A 17 10.25 -4.33 -5.69
N TYR A 18 9.24 -4.02 -6.49
CA TYR A 18 8.71 -4.91 -7.51
C TYR A 18 8.96 -4.41 -8.94
N ASN A 19 9.75 -3.34 -9.08
CA ASN A 19 10.12 -2.73 -10.37
C ASN A 19 8.90 -2.46 -11.25
N LEU A 20 7.87 -1.88 -10.64
CA LEU A 20 6.64 -1.44 -11.31
C LEU A 20 6.75 0.05 -11.64
N SER A 21 6.05 0.50 -12.67
CA SER A 21 5.86 1.93 -12.88
C SER A 21 5.01 2.53 -11.77
N ASP A 22 5.20 3.81 -11.47
CA ASP A 22 4.40 4.53 -10.47
C ASP A 22 2.91 4.39 -10.74
N ALA A 23 2.49 4.55 -12.01
CA ALA A 23 1.09 4.38 -12.40
C ALA A 23 0.54 2.99 -12.07
N ALA A 24 1.34 1.93 -12.23
CA ALA A 24 0.94 0.58 -11.87
C ALA A 24 0.91 0.37 -10.35
N ALA A 25 1.83 0.97 -9.60
CA ALA A 25 1.82 0.93 -8.14
C ALA A 25 0.62 1.67 -7.56
N ILE A 26 0.33 2.87 -8.08
CA ILE A 26 -0.84 3.68 -7.70
C ILE A 26 -2.13 2.92 -7.95
N ASP A 27 -2.30 2.31 -9.13
CA ASP A 27 -3.50 1.51 -9.45
C ASP A 27 -3.71 0.34 -8.46
N LEU A 28 -2.63 -0.27 -7.97
CA LEU A 28 -2.72 -1.32 -6.96
C LEU A 28 -3.16 -0.78 -5.59
N VAL A 29 -2.65 0.38 -5.18
CA VAL A 29 -3.04 1.02 -3.92
C VAL A 29 -4.48 1.52 -3.98
N VAL A 30 -4.92 2.12 -5.09
CA VAL A 30 -6.33 2.51 -5.31
C VAL A 30 -7.25 1.30 -5.23
N LYS A 31 -6.91 0.18 -5.88
CA LYS A 31 -7.69 -1.05 -5.77
C LYS A 31 -7.75 -1.60 -4.35
N ALA A 32 -6.69 -1.42 -3.56
CA ALA A 32 -6.69 -1.80 -2.15
C ALA A 32 -7.56 -0.87 -1.30
N GLN A 33 -7.58 0.44 -1.60
CA GLN A 33 -8.50 1.41 -1.00
C GLN A 33 -9.97 1.05 -1.29
N ASP A 34 -10.30 0.76 -2.55
CA ASP A 34 -11.65 0.32 -2.96
C ASP A 34 -12.09 -0.98 -2.28
N ALA A 35 -11.13 -1.83 -1.91
CA ALA A 35 -11.35 -3.08 -1.17
C ALA A 35 -11.34 -2.89 0.36
N GLU A 36 -11.41 -1.64 0.84
CA GLU A 36 -11.43 -1.26 2.25
C GLU A 36 -10.19 -1.72 3.05
N PHE A 37 -9.09 -2.08 2.37
CA PHE A 37 -7.88 -2.62 2.99
C PHE A 37 -7.22 -1.66 3.98
N PHE A 38 -7.31 -0.35 3.70
CA PHE A 38 -6.68 0.69 4.52
C PHE A 38 -7.61 1.30 5.59
N VAL A 39 -8.87 0.87 5.70
CA VAL A 39 -9.79 1.39 6.73
C VAL A 39 -9.21 1.30 8.16
N PRO A 40 -8.53 0.19 8.56
CA PRO A 40 -7.89 0.15 9.88
C PRO A 40 -6.78 1.20 10.05
N HIS A 41 -6.04 1.51 8.99
CA HIS A 41 -4.95 2.50 9.00
C HIS A 41 -5.46 3.94 9.06
N ASP A 42 -6.67 4.19 8.57
CA ASP A 42 -7.35 5.47 8.72
C ASP A 42 -7.80 5.68 10.18
N GLN A 43 -8.28 4.62 10.83
CA GLN A 43 -8.81 4.66 12.20
C GLN A 43 -7.75 4.58 13.31
N ASP A 44 -6.63 3.90 13.06
CA ASP A 44 -5.54 3.74 14.04
C ASP A 44 -4.20 4.19 13.45
N ASP A 45 -3.72 5.34 13.93
CA ASP A 45 -2.48 5.95 13.48
C ASP A 45 -1.22 5.13 13.82
N LYS A 46 -1.31 4.23 14.81
CA LYS A 46 -0.21 3.35 15.21
C LYS A 46 0.06 2.27 14.17
N LEU A 47 -0.89 2.01 13.27
CA LEU A 47 -0.69 1.07 12.17
C LEU A 47 0.14 1.69 11.04
N ARG A 48 0.21 3.03 10.96
CA ARG A 48 0.93 3.77 9.89
C ARG A 48 2.43 3.89 10.17
N THR A 49 3.09 2.73 10.26
CA THR A 49 4.53 2.57 10.49
C THR A 49 5.22 2.04 9.23
N LEU A 50 6.53 2.30 9.09
CA LEU A 50 7.29 1.85 7.92
C LEU A 50 7.29 0.31 7.79
N ASP A 51 7.36 -0.39 8.92
CA ASP A 51 7.27 -1.85 8.96
C ASP A 51 5.95 -2.36 8.40
N ASN A 52 4.82 -1.70 8.73
CA ASN A 52 3.54 -2.06 8.16
C ASN A 52 3.43 -1.66 6.70
N ALA A 53 3.97 -0.51 6.29
CA ALA A 53 3.99 -0.11 4.89
C ALA A 53 4.69 -1.17 4.01
N HIS A 54 5.80 -1.74 4.48
CA HIS A 54 6.46 -2.86 3.81
C HIS A 54 5.61 -4.14 3.74
N LYS A 55 4.87 -4.48 4.81
CA LYS A 55 3.99 -5.66 4.84
C LYS A 55 2.82 -5.49 3.88
N ASP A 56 2.25 -4.30 3.83
CA ASP A 56 1.10 -3.98 3.01
C ASP A 56 1.47 -3.92 1.54
N ALA A 57 2.59 -3.27 1.19
CA ALA A 57 3.17 -3.30 -0.14
C ALA A 57 3.33 -4.73 -0.67
N LYS A 58 3.87 -5.63 0.17
CA LYS A 58 4.02 -7.05 -0.16
C LYS A 58 2.67 -7.75 -0.33
N THR A 59 1.73 -7.51 0.58
CA THR A 59 0.41 -8.14 0.57
C THR A 59 -0.38 -7.76 -0.69
N ILE A 60 -0.40 -6.47 -1.02
CA ILE A 60 -1.05 -5.92 -2.21
C ILE A 60 -0.45 -6.52 -3.49
N TYR A 61 0.89 -6.53 -3.60
CA TYR A 61 1.56 -7.12 -4.75
C TYR A 61 1.28 -8.62 -4.90
N GLN A 62 1.24 -9.37 -3.80
CA GLN A 62 0.91 -10.80 -3.82
C GLN A 62 -0.55 -11.07 -4.18
N ALA A 63 -1.48 -10.22 -3.73
CA ALA A 63 -2.89 -10.33 -4.08
C ALA A 63 -3.12 -10.16 -5.59
N ARG A 64 -2.34 -9.29 -6.25
CA ARG A 64 -2.34 -9.14 -7.72
C ARG A 64 -1.98 -10.44 -8.45
N GLN A 65 -0.99 -11.19 -7.97
CA GLN A 65 -0.50 -12.41 -8.61
C GLN A 65 -1.48 -13.60 -8.50
N LYS A 66 -2.46 -13.51 -7.60
CA LYS A 66 -3.46 -14.56 -7.36
C LYS A 66 -4.75 -14.38 -8.18
N LYS A 67 -4.85 -13.31 -8.98
CA LYS A 67 -5.92 -13.09 -9.96
C LYS A 67 -5.47 -13.53 -11.34
#